data_AF-A0AAE1T6I4-F1
#
_entry.id   AF-A0AAE1T6I4-F1
#
_cell.length_a   1.000
_cell.length_b   1.000
_cell.length_c   1.000
_cell.angle_alpha   90.00
_cell.angle_beta   90.00
_cell.angle_gamma   90.00
#
_symmetry.space_group_name_H-M   'P 1'
#
loop_
_entity.id
_entity.type
_entity.pdbx_description
1 polymer ?
#
loop_
_entity_poly.entity_id
_entity_poly.type
_entity_poly.pdbx_seq_one_letter_code
_entity_poly.pdbx_strand_id
1 'polypeptide(L)'
;MASFEALYGRKCRSPICWDIEGLRKLEGPELVQQMMDKIQTVKKCLKAAQDRQKSYVDMHHKEIEYEVGEKVFSEGVTMEGNLEIR
;
A
#
# COMPACT_ATOMS: atom_id res chain seq x y z
N MET A 1 -1.05 6.90 8.64
CA MET A 1 -0.12 7.89 9.24
C MET A 1 -0.39 9.24 8.60
N ALA A 2 -0.55 10.29 9.41
CA ALA A 2 -0.68 11.66 8.91
C ALA A 2 0.70 12.23 8.55
N SER A 3 0.78 13.04 7.48
CA SER A 3 2.02 13.70 7.10
C SER A 3 2.40 14.79 8.12
N PHE A 4 3.68 15.17 8.18
CA PHE A 4 4.17 16.26 9.04
C PHE A 4 3.38 17.56 8.86
N GLU A 5 3.01 17.88 7.61
CA GLU A 5 2.18 19.05 7.29
C GLU A 5 0.78 18.97 7.90
N ALA A 6 0.15 17.79 7.89
CA ALA A 6 -1.17 17.60 8.48
C ALA A 6 -1.14 17.70 10.02
N LEU A 7 -0.02 17.34 10.65
CA LEU A 7 0.14 17.39 12.11
C LEU A 7 0.47 18.80 12.63
N TYR A 8 1.30 19.54 11.90
CA TYR A 8 1.86 20.81 12.40
C TYR A 8 1.42 22.04 11.59
N GLY A 9 0.64 21.86 10.52
CA GLY A 9 0.20 22.94 9.64
C GLY A 9 1.34 23.71 8.96
N ARG A 10 2.57 23.19 9.04
CA ARG A 10 3.78 23.81 8.50
C ARG A 10 4.44 22.87 7.51
N LYS A 11 4.87 23.44 6.38
CA LYS A 11 5.72 22.72 5.43
C LYS A 11 6.96 22.20 6.16
N CYS A 12 7.37 20.98 5.82
CA CYS A 12 8.64 20.43 6.30
C CYS A 12 9.77 21.45 6.04
N ARG A 13 10.79 21.49 6.91
CA ARG A 13 12.02 22.29 6.74
C ARG A 13 13.30 21.42 6.73
N SER A 14 13.23 20.23 6.14
CA SER A 14 14.42 19.46 5.77
C SER A 14 15.21 20.19 4.66
N PRO A 15 16.55 20.15 4.64
CA PRO A 15 17.35 20.68 3.51
C PRO A 15 16.92 20.14 2.13
N ILE A 16 16.33 18.93 2.11
CA ILE A 16 15.84 18.27 0.88
C ILE A 16 14.43 18.77 0.48
N CYS A 17 13.67 19.37 1.39
CA CYS A 17 12.25 19.69 1.15
C CYS A 17 11.99 21.12 0.64
N TRP A 18 12.99 21.75 0.02
CA TRP A 18 12.89 23.12 -0.48
C TRP A 18 12.17 23.28 -1.82
N ASP A 19 11.43 22.26 -2.29
CA ASP A 19 10.85 22.13 -3.64
C ASP A 19 11.82 21.46 -4.63
N ILE A 20 11.25 20.71 -5.58
CA ILE A 20 11.95 20.14 -6.74
C ILE A 20 12.71 21.25 -7.47
N GLU A 21 12.16 22.46 -7.49
CA GLU A 21 12.80 23.64 -8.08
C GLU A 21 14.07 24.08 -7.34
N GLY A 22 14.10 23.97 -6.01
CA GLY A 22 15.30 24.23 -5.19
C GLY A 22 16.38 23.16 -5.42
N LEU A 23 15.96 21.90 -5.55
CA LEU A 23 16.82 20.78 -5.92
C LEU A 23 17.41 20.94 -7.34
N ARG A 24 16.62 21.40 -8.31
CA ARG A 24 17.09 21.68 -9.68
C ARG A 24 18.14 22.76 -9.73
N LYS A 25 18.00 23.80 -8.90
CA LYS A 25 18.99 24.88 -8.79
C LYS A 25 20.29 24.44 -8.11
N LEU A 26 20.23 23.50 -7.18
CA LEU A 26 21.38 23.05 -6.40
C LEU A 26 22.18 21.92 -7.10
N GLU A 27 21.49 20.90 -7.60
CA GLU A 27 22.08 19.66 -8.15
C GLU A 27 22.03 19.62 -9.68
N GLY A 28 21.32 20.57 -10.31
CA GLY A 28 21.15 20.62 -11.77
C GLY A 28 19.98 19.77 -12.29
N PRO A 29 19.49 20.07 -13.51
CA PRO A 29 18.26 19.48 -14.02
C PRO A 29 18.37 17.98 -14.34
N GLU A 30 19.55 17.51 -14.72
CA GLU A 30 19.77 16.12 -15.16
C GLU A 30 19.72 15.13 -14.00
N LEU A 31 20.37 15.45 -12.87
CA LEU A 31 20.30 14.64 -11.65
C LEU A 31 18.89 14.63 -11.05
N VAL A 32 18.18 15.76 -11.10
CA VAL A 32 16.80 15.81 -10.63
C VAL A 32 15.88 14.94 -11.49
N GLN A 33 16.05 14.93 -12.81
CA GLN A 33 15.26 14.08 -13.68
C GLN A 33 15.47 12.59 -13.36
N GLN A 34 16.73 12.17 -13.21
CA GLN A 34 17.05 10.80 -12.81
C GLN A 34 16.45 10.42 -11.44
N MET A 35 16.46 11.36 -10.48
CA MET A 35 15.84 11.15 -9.18
C MET A 35 14.32 11.03 -9.30
N MET A 36 13.68 11.85 -10.12
CA MET A 36 12.22 11.78 -10.37
C MET A 36 11.81 10.45 -10.98
N ASP A 37 12.59 9.93 -11.93
CA ASP A 37 12.30 8.64 -12.57
C ASP A 37 12.40 7.47 -11.58
N LYS A 38 13.41 7.52 -10.69
CA LYS A 38 13.54 6.55 -9.59
C LYS A 38 12.38 6.67 -8.59
N ILE A 39 11.99 7.89 -8.21
CA ILE A 39 10.83 8.13 -7.33
C ILE A 39 9.54 7.59 -7.96
N GLN A 40 9.33 7.81 -9.26
CA GLN A 40 8.16 7.27 -9.97
C GLN A 40 8.17 5.74 -9.95
N THR A 41 9.33 5.12 -10.17
CA THR A 41 9.48 3.66 -10.11
C THR A 41 9.10 3.12 -8.73
N VAL A 42 9.61 3.73 -7.66
CA VAL A 42 9.27 3.34 -6.27
C VAL A 42 7.78 3.53 -6.00
N LYS A 43 7.17 4.63 -6.44
CA LYS A 43 5.73 4.87 -6.29
C LYS A 43 4.89 3.80 -6.98
N LYS A 44 5.27 3.38 -8.20
CA LYS A 44 4.59 2.30 -8.94
C LYS A 44 4.69 0.98 -8.18
N CYS A 45 5.88 0.62 -7.69
CA CYS A 45 6.09 -0.59 -6.90
C CYS A 45 5.27 -0.59 -5.60
N LEU A 46 5.26 0.53 -4.88
CA LEU A 46 4.49 0.69 -3.65
C LEU A 46 2.99 0.53 -3.91
N LYS A 47 2.48 1.16 -4.96
CA LYS A 47 1.07 1.06 -5.34
C LYS A 47 0.70 -0.37 -5.71
N ALA A 48 1.51 -1.06 -6.52
CA ALA A 48 1.28 -2.46 -6.86
C ALA A 48 1.28 -3.38 -5.62
N ALA A 49 2.16 -3.14 -4.65
CA ALA A 49 2.17 -3.89 -3.39
C ALA A 49 0.91 -3.64 -2.57
N GLN A 50 0.46 -2.37 -2.47
CA GLN A 50 -0.79 -2.01 -1.80
C GLN A 50 -2.00 -2.63 -2.48
N ASP A 51 -2.07 -2.59 -3.81
CA ASP A 51 -3.16 -3.19 -4.58
C ASP A 51 -3.20 -4.72 -4.38
N ARG A 52 -2.05 -5.39 -4.35
CA ARG A 52 -1.97 -6.83 -4.01
C ARG A 52 -2.47 -7.11 -2.61
N GLN A 53 -2.00 -6.36 -1.62
CA GLN A 53 -2.44 -6.53 -0.22
C GLN A 53 -3.95 -6.32 -0.10
N LYS A 54 -4.47 -5.29 -0.76
CA LYS A 54 -5.90 -5.01 -0.80
C LYS A 54 -6.68 -6.14 -1.48
N SER A 55 -6.18 -6.68 -2.60
CA SER A 55 -6.80 -7.84 -3.26
C SER A 55 -6.89 -9.07 -2.35
N TYR A 56 -5.82 -9.40 -1.60
CA TYR A 56 -5.87 -10.48 -0.61
C TYR A 56 -6.91 -10.22 0.47
N VAL A 57 -6.89 -9.02 1.06
CA VAL A 57 -7.83 -8.61 2.11
C VAL A 57 -9.28 -8.65 1.58
N ASP A 58 -9.53 -8.12 0.39
CA ASP A 58 -10.85 -8.13 -0.26
C ASP A 58 -11.31 -9.56 -0.59
N MET A 59 -10.40 -10.45 -1.02
CA MET A 59 -10.71 -11.87 -1.25
C MET A 59 -11.08 -12.60 0.05
N HIS A 60 -10.43 -12.27 1.17
CA HIS A 60 -10.72 -12.86 2.48
C HIS A 60 -11.92 -12.19 3.19
N HIS A 61 -12.32 -10.99 2.79
CA HIS A 61 -13.52 -10.30 3.29
C HIS A 61 -14.78 -10.58 2.46
N LYS A 62 -14.63 -11.08 1.22
CA LYS A 62 -15.76 -11.61 0.47
C LYS A 62 -16.27 -12.85 1.21
N GLU A 63 -17.57 -12.94 1.45
CA GLU A 63 -18.18 -14.14 2.01
C GLU A 63 -17.77 -15.34 1.15
N ILE A 64 -16.92 -16.21 1.70
CA ILE A 64 -16.48 -17.41 1.00
C ILE A 64 -17.68 -18.36 1.06
N GLU A 65 -18.41 -18.45 -0.05
CA GLU A 65 -19.46 -19.45 -0.23
C GLU A 65 -18.79 -20.81 -0.42
N TYR A 66 -18.85 -21.67 0.59
CA TYR A 66 -18.36 -23.04 0.53
C TYR A 66 -19.47 -23.96 0.03
N GLU A 67 -19.15 -24.89 -0.87
CA GLU A 67 -20.09 -25.96 -1.23
C GLU A 67 -20.12 -27.04 -0.13
N VAL A 68 -21.30 -27.63 0.08
CA VAL A 68 -21.49 -28.71 1.07
C VAL A 68 -20.61 -29.90 0.68
N GLY A 69 -19.60 -30.21 1.52
CA GLY A 69 -18.62 -31.28 1.30
C GLY A 69 -17.19 -30.82 1.05
N GLU A 70 -16.94 -29.50 0.96
CA GLU A 70 -15.60 -28.94 0.78
C GLU A 70 -14.80 -28.97 2.09
N LYS A 71 -13.62 -29.63 2.09
CA LYS A 71 -12.76 -29.74 3.27
C LYS A 71 -11.92 -28.47 3.43
N VAL A 72 -12.31 -27.61 4.38
CA VAL A 72 -11.56 -26.40 4.71
C VAL A 72 -10.65 -26.67 5.92
N PHE A 73 -9.36 -26.36 5.79
CA PHE A 73 -8.40 -26.52 6.89
C PHE A 73 -8.42 -25.28 7.78
N SER A 74 -9.14 -25.36 8.90
CA SER A 74 -9.10 -24.34 9.95
C SER A 74 -8.07 -24.73 10.99
N GLU A 75 -7.12 -23.85 11.27
CA GLU A 75 -6.07 -24.08 12.26
C GLU A 75 -6.69 -24.02 13.67
N GLY A 76 -7.11 -25.19 14.18
CA GLY A 76 -7.55 -25.34 15.57
C GLY A 76 -8.57 -26.44 15.84
N VAL A 77 -9.48 -26.76 14.90
CA VAL A 77 -10.46 -27.85 15.05
C VAL A 77 -10.87 -28.33 13.66
N THR A 78 -10.79 -29.63 13.38
CA THR A 78 -11.52 -30.26 12.27
C THR A 78 -13.01 -30.16 12.56
N MET A 79 -13.67 -29.14 12.01
CA MET A 79 -15.12 -29.05 11.97
C MET A 79 -15.59 -29.69 10.68
N GLU A 80 -16.31 -30.81 10.76
CA GLU A 80 -17.18 -31.22 9.64
C GLU A 80 -18.28 -30.17 9.55
N GLY A 81 -18.14 -29.24 8.60
CA GLY A 81 -19.01 -28.09 8.46
C GLY A 81 -20.40 -28.49 7.98
N ASN A 82 -21.39 -28.47 8.88
CA ASN A 82 -22.77 -28.17 8.53
C ASN A 82 -23.02 -26.70 8.88
N LEU A 83 -22.92 -25.82 7.89
CA LEU A 83 -23.32 -24.42 7.99
C LEU A 83 -24.77 -24.31 7.46
N GLU A 84 -25.75 -24.36 8.36
CA GLU A 84 -27.11 -23.89 8.07
C GLU A 84 -27.12 -22.35 8.15
N ILE A 85 -27.43 -21.71 7.02
CA ILE A 85 -27.62 -20.27 6.90
C ILE A 85 -28.99 -19.90 7.48
N ARG A 86 -29.05 -18.92 8.38
CA ARG A 86 -30.28 -18.19 8.75
C ARG A 86 -30.06 -16.69 8.61
#